data_AF-A0A2V8MXP4-F1
#
_entry.id   AF-A0A2V8MXP4-F1
#
_cell.length_a   1.000
_cell.length_b   1.000
_cell.length_c   1.000
_cell.angle_alpha   90.00
_cell.angle_beta   90.00
_cell.angle_gamma   90.00
#
_symmetry.space_group_name_H-M   'P 1'
#
loop_
_entity.id
_entity.type
_entity.pdbx_description
1 polymer ?
#
loop_
_entity_poly.entity_id
_entity_poly.type
_entity_poly.pdbx_seq_one_letter_code
_entity_poly.pdbx_strand_id
1 'polypeptide(L)' 'MTPERQATNQPTPALFFDTANAYQRTEALKSAIELHLFTAIGEGKTTAQEIAEACQASERGTRILCDYLAIIGFLTK' A
#
# COMPACT_ATOMS: atom_id res chain seq x y z
N MET A 1 -37.18 -21.33 11.83
CA MET A 1 -37.10 -20.21 10.89
C MET A 1 -36.44 -19.06 11.63
N THR A 2 -35.11 -19.00 11.55
CA THR A 2 -34.29 -18.02 12.29
C THR A 2 -34.38 -16.70 11.53
N PRO A 3 -34.66 -15.54 12.17
CA PRO A 3 -34.76 -14.29 11.44
C PRO A 3 -33.36 -13.90 10.94
N GLU A 4 -33.24 -13.70 9.63
CA GLU A 4 -32.05 -13.10 9.02
C GLU A 4 -31.87 -11.69 9.59
N ARG A 5 -30.71 -11.43 10.17
CA ARG A 5 -30.35 -10.12 10.69
C ARG A 5 -30.13 -9.19 9.50
N GLN A 6 -31.15 -8.42 9.12
CA GLN A 6 -30.99 -7.36 8.13
C GLN A 6 -29.91 -6.40 8.62
N ALA A 7 -28.77 -6.36 7.93
CA ALA A 7 -27.73 -5.38 8.19
C ALA A 7 -28.31 -4.00 7.86
N THR A 8 -28.57 -3.19 8.89
CA THR A 8 -28.94 -1.81 8.71
C THR A 8 -27.70 -1.06 8.21
N ASN A 9 -27.71 -0.67 6.93
CA ASN A 9 -26.68 0.20 6.36
C ASN A 9 -26.81 1.58 7.02
N GLN A 10 -26.16 1.75 8.17
CA GLN A 10 -26.01 3.05 8.79
C GLN A 10 -25.18 3.95 7.85
N PRO A 11 -25.54 5.23 7.70
CA PRO A 11 -24.75 6.15 6.89
C PRO A 11 -23.32 6.25 7.47
N THR A 12 -22.32 6.20 6.59
CA THR A 12 -20.90 6.24 6.95
C THR A 12 -20.16 7.27 6.12
N PRO A 13 -19.19 8.01 6.71
CA PRO A 13 -18.33 8.92 5.96
C PRO A 13 -17.21 8.20 5.19
N ALA A 14 -17.17 6.86 5.17
CA ALA A 14 -16.09 6.09 4.55
C ALA A 14 -15.77 6.52 3.12
N LEU A 15 -16.79 6.67 2.25
CA LEU A 15 -16.60 7.09 0.87
C LEU A 15 -15.92 8.48 0.76
N PHE A 16 -16.26 9.40 1.66
CA PHE A 16 -15.64 10.73 1.67
C PHE A 16 -14.15 10.64 1.98
N PHE A 17 -13.75 9.89 3.01
CA PHE A 17 -12.35 9.73 3.38
C PHE A 17 -11.56 8.92 2.36
N ASP A 18 -12.15 7.87 1.77
CA ASP A 18 -11.54 7.11 0.69
C ASP A 18 -11.25 8.01 -0.51
N THR A 19 -12.21 8.86 -0.88
CA THR A 19 -12.07 9.80 -2.00
C THR A 19 -11.04 10.89 -1.69
N ALA A 20 -11.12 11.49 -0.49
CA ALA A 20 -10.20 12.55 -0.07
C ALA A 20 -8.73 12.07 -0.04
N ASN A 21 -8.50 10.80 0.31
CA ASN A 21 -7.16 10.22 0.39
C ASN A 21 -6.75 9.46 -0.87
N ALA A 22 -7.58 9.41 -1.92
CA ALA A 22 -7.31 8.59 -3.11
C ALA A 22 -5.98 8.93 -3.80
N TYR A 23 -5.57 10.21 -3.77
CA TYR A 23 -4.30 10.68 -4.32
C TYR A 23 -3.08 9.98 -3.70
N GLN A 24 -3.17 9.51 -2.45
CA GLN A 24 -2.08 8.81 -1.76
C GLN A 24 -1.74 7.49 -2.46
N ARG A 25 -2.75 6.79 -3.00
CA ARG A 25 -2.53 5.55 -3.78
C ARG A 25 -1.74 5.84 -5.05
N THR A 26 -2.08 6.91 -5.75
CA THR A 26 -1.38 7.35 -6.96
C THR A 26 0.07 7.72 -6.65
N GLU A 27 0.31 8.51 -5.60
CA GLU A 27 1.67 8.93 -5.21
C GLU A 27 2.52 7.76 -4.70
N ALA A 28 1.92 6.80 -3.98
CA ALA A 28 2.63 5.59 -3.56
C ALA A 28 3.06 4.74 -4.76
N LEU A 29 2.16 4.50 -5.71
CA LEU A 29 2.48 3.74 -6.92
C LEU A 29 3.54 4.47 -7.77
N LYS A 30 3.39 5.78 -7.96
CA LYS A 30 4.37 6.61 -8.67
C LYS A 30 5.75 6.54 -8.01
N SER A 31 5.81 6.73 -6.69
CA SER A 31 7.07 6.65 -5.92
C SER A 31 7.74 5.29 -6.07
N ALA A 32 6.97 4.20 -6.04
CA ALA A 32 7.50 2.85 -6.23
C ALA A 32 8.10 2.64 -7.64
N ILE A 33 7.50 3.24 -8.67
CA ILE A 33 8.01 3.21 -10.05
C ILE A 33 9.28 4.06 -10.16
N GLU A 34 9.27 5.28 -9.65
CA GLU A 34 10.41 6.21 -9.71
C GLU A 34 11.65 5.68 -8.97
N LEU A 35 11.44 4.95 -7.87
CA LEU A 35 12.51 4.30 -7.11
C LEU A 35 12.97 2.95 -7.72
N HIS A 36 12.34 2.48 -8.79
CA HIS A 36 12.55 1.12 -9.33
C HIS A 36 12.34 0.02 -8.28
N LEU A 37 11.44 0.24 -7.32
CA LEU A 37 11.21 -0.65 -6.19
C LEU A 37 10.76 -2.05 -6.62
N PHE A 38 9.87 -2.13 -7.62
CA PHE A 38 9.41 -3.42 -8.15
C PHE A 38 10.53 -4.18 -8.87
N THR A 39 11.47 -3.47 -9.52
CA THR A 39 12.65 -4.09 -10.13
C THR A 39 13.55 -4.70 -9.07
N ALA A 40 13.87 -3.95 -8.01
CA ALA A 40 14.69 -4.46 -6.90
C ALA A 40 14.08 -5.73 -6.27
N ILE A 41 12.76 -5.76 -6.10
CA ILE A 41 12.05 -6.96 -5.61
C ILE A 41 12.15 -8.11 -6.64
N GLY A 42 11.95 -7.83 -7.93
CA GLY A 42 12.11 -8.82 -9.00
C GLY A 42 13.52 -9.42 -9.10
N GLU A 43 14.54 -8.68 -8.67
CA GLU A 43 15.93 -9.13 -8.54
C GLU A 43 16.21 -9.92 -7.25
N GLY A 44 15.20 -10.13 -6.41
CA GLY A 44 15.29 -10.97 -5.20
C GLY A 44 15.61 -10.21 -3.91
N LYS A 45 15.52 -8.88 -3.89
CA LYS A 45 15.61 -8.09 -2.64
C LYS A 45 14.31 -8.27 -1.85
N THR A 46 14.40 -8.81 -0.63
CA THR A 46 13.21 -9.24 0.14
C THR A 46 13.05 -8.49 1.46
N THR A 47 14.09 -7.80 1.93
CA THR A 47 14.01 -6.98 3.14
C THR A 47 13.94 -5.49 2.80
N ALA A 48 13.34 -4.70 3.70
CA ALA A 48 13.28 -3.25 3.53
C ALA A 48 14.68 -2.60 3.42
N GLN A 49 15.68 -3.16 4.12
CA GLN A 49 17.07 -2.70 4.04
C GLN A 49 17.65 -2.98 2.65
N GLU A 50 17.56 -4.22 2.18
CA GLU A 50 18.06 -4.62 0.85
C GLU A 50 17.43 -3.80 -0.29
N ILE A 51 16.12 -3.57 -0.21
CA ILE A 51 15.39 -2.76 -1.20
C ILE A 51 15.83 -1.30 -1.11
N ALA A 52 15.97 -0.75 0.10
CA ALA A 52 16.39 0.63 0.29
C ALA A 52 17.81 0.89 -0.25
N GLU A 53 18.74 -0.05 0.00
CA GLU A 53 20.09 0.01 -0.55
C GLU A 53 20.08 -0.03 -2.09
N ALA A 54 19.29 -0.92 -2.70
CA ALA A 54 19.15 -1.01 -4.15
C ALA A 54 18.52 0.25 -4.77
N CYS A 55 17.52 0.82 -4.11
CA CYS A 55 16.81 2.02 -4.55
C CYS A 55 17.50 3.35 -4.15
N GLN A 56 18.65 3.30 -3.46
CA GLN A 56 19.33 4.48 -2.91
C GLN A 56 18.41 5.37 -2.05
N ALA A 57 17.53 4.73 -1.27
CA ALA A 57 16.52 5.38 -0.45
C ALA A 57 16.75 5.13 1.04
N SER A 58 16.05 5.87 1.90
CA SER A 58 16.08 5.59 3.34
C SER A 58 15.32 4.30 3.67
N GLU A 59 15.90 3.43 4.50
CA GLU A 59 15.25 2.18 4.95
C GLU A 59 13.86 2.42 5.55
N ARG A 60 13.73 3.46 6.39
CA ARG A 60 12.44 3.84 7.00
C ARG A 60 11.39 4.16 5.94
N GLY A 61 11.73 4.98 4.95
CA GLY A 61 10.82 5.38 3.88
C GLY A 61 10.41 4.17 3.02
N THR A 62 11.38 3.35 2.63
CA THR A 62 11.15 2.12 1.87
C THR A 62 10.21 1.18 2.61
N ARG A 63 10.43 0.95 3.91
CA ARG A 63 9.52 0.12 4.71
C ARG A 63 8.09 0.65 4.71
N ILE A 64 7.89 1.95 4.94
CA ILE A 64 6.56 2.58 4.94
C ILE A 64 5.89 2.41 3.58
N LEU A 65 6.63 2.62 2.51
CA LEU A 65 6.11 2.45 1.15
C LEU A 65 5.73 0.99 0.86
N CYS A 66 6.60 0.03 1.19
CA CYS A 66 6.31 -1.40 1.04
C CYS A 66 5.10 -1.84 1.86
N ASP A 67 4.98 -1.39 3.11
CA ASP A 67 3.84 -1.68 3.98
C ASP A 67 2.53 -1.13 3.38
N TYR A 68 2.56 0.11 2.87
CA TYR A 68 1.40 0.71 2.22
C TYR A 68 1.01 -0.02 0.94
N LEU A 69 1.99 -0.37 0.09
CA LEU A 69 1.79 -1.16 -1.13
C LEU A 69 1.21 -2.54 -0.82
N ALA A 70 1.58 -3.16 0.30
CA ALA A 70 0.98 -4.40 0.76
C ALA A 70 -0.48 -4.21 1.20
N ILE A 71 -0.78 -3.14 1.95
CA ILE A 71 -2.16 -2.79 2.36
C ILE A 71 -3.07 -2.61 1.14
N ILE A 72 -2.58 -1.97 0.08
CA ILE A 72 -3.38 -1.71 -1.14
C ILE A 72 -3.28 -2.82 -2.20
N GLY A 73 -2.59 -3.93 -1.90
CA GLY A 73 -2.61 -5.16 -2.69
C GLY A 73 -1.59 -5.26 -3.83
N PHE A 74 -0.57 -4.39 -3.89
CA PHE A 74 0.53 -4.50 -4.86
C PHE A 74 1.66 -5.41 -4.40
N LEU A 75 1.84 -5.58 -3.09
CA LEU A 75 2.86 -6.45 -2.50
C LEU A 75 2.24 -7.44 -1.51
N THR A 76 2.99 -8.49 -1.22
CA THR A 76 2.72 -9.39 -0.10
C THR A 76 3.84 -9.26 0.93
N LYS A 77 3.52 -9.55 2.19
CA LYS A 77 4.47 -9.49 3.30
C LYS A 77 4.85 -10.89 3.77
#